data_AF-A0A8S1IMH1-F1
#
_entry.id   AF-A0A8S1IMH1-F1
#
_cell.length_a   1.000
_cell.length_b   1.000
_cell.length_c   1.000
_cell.angle_alpha   90.00
_cell.angle_beta   90.00
_cell.angle_gamma   90.00
#
_symmetry.space_group_name_H-M   'P 1'
#
loop_
_entity.id
_entity.type
_entity.pdbx_description
1 polymer ?
#
loop_
_entity_poly.entity_id
_entity_poly.type
_entity_poly.pdbx_seq_one_letter_code
_entity_poly.pdbx_strand_id
1 'polypeptide(L)'
;KANTAELSFYRDLQAQRRRSRHYLYETTVGAGLPIVQTLRELIQTGDRIERIEGIFSGTLSYLFNMYDGEKAFSEIVAEAKKLGYTEPDPRDDLSGMDVARKMKARHEAASEANQVLRFVGSVSADGKASVALGQYPIDHPFARIQLTDNIVQFTTRRYHSNPLVVQGPGAGPDVTAGGLAGGGAMSRQRAKAFAPATVGNIAVGFDLLGHALDAVGDTVTIQRLDTPEVVIADILNADVPLPMDPEKNTATAGLVRLIAEKNLSFGFEVTIEKGIALGSGMGGSASSAAASIVAAEALLDEPLSALERFDYALTGEAVASGAAHGDNLAPALFGGIQLVTSIDPVRITPIPAPEGVVCALAHPHARLDTRKARAVLARDFDLHDFIHQSGLLAGFLAACFNNDLEMLEAHLADILIEPLRAPLIVGFEQVKQAALAEGTLGCSISGAGPSVFAWCRGEEAGQRTLDAMSAAFRDAGFEVDAYLSPVDARGARLVDENQ
;
A
#
# COMPACT_ATOMS: atom_id res chain seq x y z
N LYS A 1 25.19 8.62 -48.53
CA LYS A 1 24.11 7.64 -48.23
C LYS A 1 23.04 7.74 -49.33
N ALA A 2 23.12 6.90 -50.37
CA ALA A 2 22.27 7.06 -51.57
C ALA A 2 20.75 6.88 -51.29
N ASN A 3 20.39 6.05 -50.32
CA ASN A 3 18.99 5.79 -49.91
C ASN A 3 18.38 6.86 -48.99
N THR A 4 19.17 7.86 -48.60
CA THR A 4 18.72 8.98 -47.75
C THR A 4 18.99 10.34 -48.40
N ALA A 5 19.33 10.33 -49.70
CA ALA A 5 19.46 11.52 -50.51
C ALA A 5 18.08 11.95 -51.05
N GLU A 6 18.03 13.12 -51.68
CA GLU A 6 16.82 13.67 -52.28
C GLU A 6 16.10 12.66 -53.18
N LEU A 7 14.76 12.68 -53.13
CA LEU A 7 13.92 11.69 -53.82
C LEU A 7 14.16 11.66 -55.34
N SER A 8 14.55 12.80 -55.92
CA SER A 8 14.98 12.92 -57.31
C SER A 8 16.22 12.05 -57.61
N PHE A 9 17.25 12.14 -56.77
CA PHE A 9 18.47 11.34 -56.89
C PHE A 9 18.19 9.84 -56.77
N TYR A 10 17.33 9.44 -55.83
CA TYR A 10 16.92 8.04 -55.67
C TYR A 10 16.17 7.52 -56.90
N ARG A 11 15.25 8.32 -57.46
CA ARG A 11 14.49 7.95 -58.67
C ARG A 11 15.39 7.81 -59.89
N ASP A 12 16.35 8.72 -60.06
CA ASP A 12 17.35 8.64 -61.14
C ASP A 12 18.22 7.38 -61.01
N LEU A 13 18.64 7.05 -59.79
CA LEU A 13 19.41 5.84 -59.49
C LEU A 13 18.63 4.56 -59.83
N GLN A 14 17.32 4.51 -59.51
CA GLN A 14 16.45 3.38 -59.88
C GLN A 14 16.21 3.30 -61.40
N ALA A 15 16.09 4.43 -62.09
CA ALA A 15 15.89 4.46 -63.54
C ALA A 15 17.11 3.90 -64.30
N GLN A 16 18.33 4.17 -63.79
CA GLN A 16 19.57 3.62 -64.36
C GLN A 16 19.74 2.11 -64.13
N ARG A 17 18.98 1.51 -63.20
CA ARG A 17 19.01 0.07 -62.86
C ARG A 17 18.56 -0.84 -64.01
N ARG A 18 17.83 -0.31 -65.00
CA ARG A 18 17.37 -1.05 -66.19
C ARG A 18 18.50 -1.50 -67.13
N ARG A 19 19.76 -1.10 -66.90
CA ARG A 19 20.95 -1.44 -67.72
C ARG A 19 21.89 -2.45 -67.04
N SER A 20 21.35 -3.55 -66.52
CA SER A 20 22.12 -4.74 -66.07
C SER A 20 22.97 -4.56 -64.81
N ARG A 21 22.58 -3.69 -63.85
CA ARG A 21 23.24 -3.56 -62.53
C ARG A 21 22.23 -3.79 -61.40
N HIS A 22 22.56 -4.69 -60.47
CA HIS A 22 21.70 -4.97 -59.31
C HIS A 22 21.95 -3.97 -58.18
N TYR A 23 20.94 -3.17 -57.86
CA TYR A 23 20.92 -2.36 -56.65
C TYR A 23 20.28 -3.18 -55.51
N LEU A 24 21.04 -3.50 -54.47
CA LEU A 24 20.58 -4.28 -53.31
C LEU A 24 20.45 -3.39 -52.07
N TYR A 25 19.69 -3.84 -51.07
CA TYR A 25 19.34 -3.05 -49.89
C TYR A 25 19.91 -3.62 -48.59
N GLU A 26 20.76 -4.65 -48.63
CA GLU A 26 21.22 -5.33 -47.41
C GLU A 26 21.95 -4.39 -46.45
N THR A 27 22.63 -3.35 -46.95
CA THR A 27 23.29 -2.35 -46.09
C THR A 27 22.31 -1.45 -45.33
N THR A 28 21.01 -1.51 -45.62
CA THR A 28 19.97 -0.73 -44.90
C THR A 28 19.42 -1.44 -43.66
N VAL A 29 19.67 -2.74 -43.49
CA VAL A 29 19.18 -3.54 -42.35
C VAL A 29 20.28 -4.45 -41.85
N GLY A 30 20.45 -4.54 -40.53
CA GLY A 30 21.42 -5.48 -39.92
C GLY A 30 22.87 -5.29 -40.39
N ALA A 31 23.29 -4.07 -40.71
CA ALA A 31 24.66 -3.74 -41.12
C ALA A 31 25.19 -4.56 -42.32
N GLY A 32 24.34 -4.94 -43.29
CA GLY A 32 24.76 -5.70 -44.46
C GLY A 32 24.50 -7.21 -44.37
N LEU A 33 23.86 -7.68 -43.30
CA LEU A 33 23.33 -9.04 -43.23
C LEU A 33 22.25 -9.25 -44.33
N PRO A 34 22.15 -10.44 -44.94
CA PRO A 34 21.25 -10.72 -46.07
C PRO A 34 19.78 -10.84 -45.66
N ILE A 35 19.32 -10.04 -44.70
CA ILE A 35 17.98 -10.13 -44.10
C ILE A 35 16.90 -9.84 -45.15
N VAL A 36 17.12 -8.84 -46.01
CA VAL A 36 16.11 -8.43 -47.00
C VAL A 36 16.05 -9.45 -48.14
N GLN A 37 17.18 -10.00 -48.53
CA GLN A 37 17.25 -11.09 -49.51
C GLN A 37 16.58 -12.36 -48.98
N THR A 38 16.93 -12.82 -47.78
CA THR A 38 16.34 -14.02 -47.17
C THR A 38 14.82 -13.88 -47.03
N LEU A 39 14.33 -12.72 -46.59
CA LEU A 39 12.89 -12.47 -46.52
C LEU A 39 12.22 -12.58 -47.90
N ARG A 40 12.81 -11.98 -48.93
CA ARG A 40 12.28 -12.02 -50.29
C ARG A 40 12.29 -13.43 -50.86
N GLU A 41 13.34 -14.19 -50.61
CA GLU A 41 13.44 -15.58 -51.05
C GLU A 41 12.37 -16.44 -50.39
N LEU A 42 12.19 -16.32 -49.06
CA LEU A 42 11.13 -17.04 -48.33
C LEU A 42 9.73 -16.73 -48.90
N ILE A 43 9.42 -15.46 -49.12
CA ILE A 43 8.14 -15.04 -49.73
C ILE A 43 8.02 -15.56 -51.17
N GLN A 44 9.08 -15.48 -51.98
CA GLN A 44 9.06 -15.94 -53.37
C GLN A 44 8.93 -17.46 -53.49
N THR A 45 9.42 -18.22 -52.50
CA THR A 45 9.20 -19.67 -52.41
C THR A 45 7.81 -20.05 -51.92
N GLY A 46 6.92 -19.06 -51.71
CA GLY A 46 5.53 -19.27 -51.32
C GLY A 46 5.30 -19.31 -49.82
N ASP A 47 6.33 -19.00 -49.02
CA ASP A 47 6.23 -18.98 -47.57
C ASP A 47 5.56 -17.69 -47.07
N ARG A 48 4.90 -17.76 -45.91
CA ARG A 48 4.16 -16.64 -45.34
C ARG A 48 4.74 -16.25 -43.99
N ILE A 49 5.42 -15.10 -43.97
CA ILE A 49 6.08 -14.61 -42.75
C ILE A 49 5.02 -14.12 -41.75
N GLU A 50 4.85 -14.87 -40.66
CA GLU A 50 3.88 -14.53 -39.60
C GLU A 50 4.43 -13.48 -38.61
N ARG A 51 5.75 -13.52 -38.33
CA ARG A 51 6.39 -12.61 -37.38
C ARG A 51 7.89 -12.46 -37.66
N ILE A 52 8.42 -11.25 -37.46
CA ILE A 52 9.87 -10.96 -37.49
C ILE A 52 10.21 -10.17 -36.23
N GLU A 53 11.14 -10.69 -35.44
CA GLU A 53 11.63 -10.09 -34.21
C GLU A 53 13.15 -9.94 -34.29
N GLY A 54 13.68 -8.84 -33.76
CA GLY A 54 15.11 -8.57 -33.84
C GLY A 54 15.52 -7.39 -32.98
N ILE A 55 16.83 -7.31 -32.72
CA ILE A 55 17.46 -6.24 -31.96
C ILE A 55 17.90 -5.15 -32.95
N PHE A 56 17.42 -3.92 -32.78
CA PHE A 56 17.50 -2.87 -33.80
C PHE A 56 18.61 -1.84 -33.60
N SER A 57 19.39 -1.93 -32.51
CA SER A 57 20.58 -1.12 -32.24
C SER A 57 21.67 -1.98 -31.61
N GLY A 58 22.76 -2.21 -32.36
CA GLY A 58 23.92 -2.94 -31.86
C GLY A 58 24.63 -2.19 -30.73
N THR A 59 24.75 -0.87 -30.88
CA THR A 59 25.39 0.03 -29.91
C THR A 59 24.66 0.03 -28.57
N LEU A 60 23.32 0.22 -28.57
CA LEU A 60 22.55 0.21 -27.33
C LEU A 60 22.56 -1.17 -26.67
N SER A 61 22.52 -2.23 -27.46
CA SER A 61 22.54 -3.59 -26.92
C SER A 61 23.86 -3.92 -26.23
N TYR A 62 24.99 -3.48 -26.81
CA TYR A 62 26.29 -3.62 -26.16
C TYR A 62 26.35 -2.81 -24.85
N LEU A 63 25.92 -1.54 -24.88
CA LEU A 63 25.97 -0.67 -23.71
C LEU A 63 25.11 -1.19 -22.55
N PHE A 64 23.89 -1.67 -22.82
CA PHE A 64 23.00 -2.18 -21.77
C PHE A 64 23.36 -3.57 -21.28
N ASN A 65 24.03 -4.40 -22.09
CA ASN A 65 24.55 -5.69 -21.61
C ASN A 65 25.80 -5.52 -20.73
N MET A 66 26.58 -4.46 -20.94
CA MET A 66 27.81 -4.18 -20.18
C MET A 66 27.59 -3.30 -18.95
N TYR A 67 26.44 -2.65 -18.84
CA TYR A 67 26.14 -1.75 -17.72
C TYR A 67 25.53 -2.53 -16.55
N ASP A 68 26.36 -2.78 -15.53
CA ASP A 68 26.00 -3.42 -14.25
C ASP A 68 25.97 -2.43 -13.08
N GLY A 69 26.27 -1.15 -13.34
CA GLY A 69 26.29 -0.07 -12.36
C GLY A 69 27.63 0.13 -11.64
N GLU A 70 28.63 -0.73 -11.86
CA GLU A 70 29.95 -0.59 -11.22
C GLU A 70 30.84 0.45 -11.90
N LYS A 71 30.67 0.64 -13.21
CA LYS A 71 31.36 1.68 -14.00
C LYS A 71 30.43 2.79 -14.41
N ALA A 72 30.96 4.01 -14.50
CA ALA A 72 30.20 5.14 -15.03
C ALA A 72 29.78 4.84 -16.49
N PHE A 73 28.51 5.07 -16.82
CA PHE A 73 27.95 4.78 -18.15
C PHE A 73 28.73 5.46 -19.28
N SER A 74 29.26 6.68 -19.03
CA SER A 74 30.13 7.41 -19.95
C SER A 74 31.42 6.68 -20.29
N GLU A 75 31.97 5.88 -19.37
CA GLU A 75 33.18 5.09 -19.59
C GLU A 75 32.90 3.92 -20.53
N ILE A 76 31.75 3.25 -20.37
CA ILE A 76 31.30 2.16 -21.25
C ILE A 76 31.03 2.70 -22.66
N VAL A 77 30.44 3.89 -22.78
CA VAL A 77 30.23 4.59 -24.07
C VAL A 77 31.57 4.95 -24.73
N ALA A 78 32.54 5.44 -23.95
CA ALA A 78 33.87 5.74 -24.47
C ALA A 78 34.63 4.48 -24.91
N GLU A 79 34.45 3.36 -24.21
CA GLU A 79 35.01 2.06 -24.58
C GLU A 79 34.36 1.51 -25.85
N ALA A 80 33.02 1.54 -25.95
CA ALA A 80 32.28 1.16 -27.15
C ALA A 80 32.73 1.99 -28.37
N LYS A 81 32.99 3.29 -28.19
CA LYS A 81 33.53 4.17 -29.23
C LYS A 81 34.94 3.76 -29.66
N LYS A 82 35.83 3.43 -28.71
CA LYS A 82 37.20 2.95 -29.02
C LYS A 82 37.18 1.63 -29.79
N LEU A 83 36.24 0.74 -29.47
CA LEU A 83 36.05 -0.55 -30.13
C LEU A 83 35.33 -0.42 -31.49
N GLY A 84 34.86 0.78 -31.86
CA GLY A 84 34.18 1.04 -33.13
C GLY A 84 32.72 0.56 -33.17
N TYR A 85 32.09 0.35 -32.01
CA TYR A 85 30.68 -0.07 -31.89
C TYR A 85 29.70 1.10 -31.93
N THR A 86 30.18 2.34 -31.96
CA THR A 86 29.38 3.56 -32.12
C THR A 86 29.71 4.22 -33.45
N GLU A 87 28.83 5.08 -33.93
CA GLU A 87 29.12 6.11 -34.92
C GLU A 87 30.21 7.08 -34.38
N PRO A 88 30.85 7.90 -35.26
CA PRO A 88 31.91 8.84 -34.86
C PRO A 88 31.50 9.80 -33.74
N ASP A 89 30.21 10.15 -33.68
CA ASP A 89 29.57 10.79 -32.53
C ASP A 89 28.56 9.81 -31.88
N PRO A 90 28.88 9.23 -30.71
CA PRO A 90 27.99 8.28 -30.02
C PRO A 90 26.61 8.87 -29.68
N ARG A 91 26.48 10.20 -29.64
CA ARG A 91 25.19 10.85 -29.38
C ARG A 91 24.19 10.54 -30.49
N ASP A 92 24.64 10.29 -31.72
CA ASP A 92 23.76 9.95 -32.83
C ASP A 92 23.10 8.58 -32.61
N ASP A 93 23.82 7.60 -32.06
CA ASP A 93 23.26 6.30 -31.69
C ASP A 93 22.37 6.37 -30.43
N LEU A 94 22.75 7.22 -29.46
CA LEU A 94 22.00 7.44 -28.22
C LEU A 94 20.75 8.33 -28.42
N SER A 95 20.68 9.08 -29.53
CA SER A 95 19.58 10.02 -29.81
C SER A 95 18.23 9.35 -30.09
N GLY A 96 18.23 8.04 -30.36
CA GLY A 96 17.02 7.29 -30.75
C GLY A 96 16.51 7.61 -32.16
N MET A 97 17.20 8.46 -32.94
CA MET A 97 16.78 8.88 -34.29
C MET A 97 16.66 7.71 -35.29
N ASP A 98 17.49 6.68 -35.16
CA ASP A 98 17.41 5.49 -36.03
C ASP A 98 16.17 4.63 -35.72
N VAL A 99 15.80 4.55 -34.44
CA VAL A 99 14.53 3.96 -33.99
C VAL A 99 13.35 4.78 -34.53
N ALA A 100 13.42 6.11 -34.45
CA ALA A 100 12.38 6.99 -34.99
C ALA A 100 12.17 6.82 -36.51
N ARG A 101 13.24 6.63 -37.29
CA ARG A 101 13.16 6.39 -38.74
C ARG A 101 12.49 5.05 -39.07
N LYS A 102 12.79 3.99 -38.30
CA LYS A 102 12.16 2.67 -38.41
C LYS A 102 10.68 2.71 -38.00
N MET A 103 10.32 3.55 -37.02
CA MET A 103 8.93 3.77 -36.61
C MET A 103 8.09 4.49 -37.67
N LYS A 104 8.68 5.43 -38.43
CA LYS A 104 7.99 6.10 -39.55
C LYS A 104 7.52 5.12 -40.63
N ALA A 105 8.37 4.17 -41.02
CA ALA A 105 8.01 3.14 -42.01
C ALA A 105 6.87 2.23 -41.51
N ARG A 106 6.85 1.90 -40.21
CA ARG A 106 5.75 1.14 -39.60
C ARG A 106 4.43 1.93 -39.57
N HIS A 107 4.49 3.24 -39.37
CA HIS A 107 3.32 4.10 -39.41
C HIS A 107 2.71 4.18 -40.82
N GLU A 108 3.56 4.33 -41.85
CA GLU A 108 3.12 4.35 -43.26
C GLU A 108 2.45 3.02 -43.65
N ALA A 109 3.05 1.87 -43.30
CA ALA A 109 2.46 0.56 -43.57
C ALA A 109 1.13 0.31 -42.81
N ALA A 110 1.02 0.76 -41.56
CA ALA A 110 -0.23 0.66 -40.80
C ALA A 110 -1.34 1.51 -41.46
N SER A 111 -1.01 2.73 -41.91
CA SER A 111 -1.94 3.61 -42.60
C SER A 111 -2.45 3.02 -43.92
N GLU A 112 -1.60 2.35 -44.70
CA GLU A 112 -2.00 1.64 -45.94
C GLU A 112 -2.95 0.47 -45.67
N ALA A 113 -2.81 -0.19 -44.51
CA ALA A 113 -3.68 -1.26 -44.06
C ALA A 113 -4.97 -0.78 -43.36
N ASN A 114 -5.27 0.53 -43.39
CA ASN A 114 -6.39 1.15 -42.68
C ASN A 114 -6.35 0.89 -41.15
N GLN A 115 -5.13 0.85 -40.61
CA GLN A 115 -4.82 0.61 -39.20
C GLN A 115 -4.04 1.78 -38.61
N VAL A 116 -3.98 1.84 -37.30
CA VAL A 116 -3.19 2.82 -36.55
C VAL A 116 -2.25 2.12 -35.57
N LEU A 117 -1.11 2.74 -35.31
CA LEU A 117 -0.18 2.28 -34.28
C LEU A 117 -0.56 2.85 -32.92
N ARG A 118 -0.58 2.00 -31.89
CA ARG A 118 -0.80 2.39 -30.48
C ARG A 118 0.18 1.66 -29.57
N PHE A 119 0.69 2.37 -28.58
CA PHE A 119 1.49 1.77 -27.52
C PHE A 119 0.54 1.28 -26.44
N VAL A 120 0.46 -0.03 -26.22
CA VAL A 120 -0.58 -0.64 -25.38
C VAL A 120 0.06 -1.57 -24.37
N GLY A 121 -0.31 -1.38 -23.10
CA GLY A 121 -0.09 -2.35 -22.04
C GLY A 121 -1.20 -3.38 -22.01
N SER A 122 -0.87 -4.67 -21.89
CA SER A 122 -1.86 -5.74 -21.66
C SER A 122 -1.46 -6.55 -20.44
N VAL A 123 -2.46 -7.02 -19.71
CA VAL A 123 -2.29 -7.97 -18.60
C VAL A 123 -3.27 -9.11 -18.82
N SER A 124 -2.79 -10.33 -18.90
CA SER A 124 -3.64 -11.53 -19.00
C SER A 124 -4.05 -12.05 -17.62
N ALA A 125 -5.09 -12.88 -17.59
CA ALA A 125 -5.66 -13.41 -16.35
C ALA A 125 -4.68 -14.29 -15.55
N ASP A 126 -3.61 -14.78 -16.17
CA ASP A 126 -2.50 -15.51 -15.51
C ASP A 126 -1.39 -14.57 -14.99
N GLY A 127 -1.63 -13.25 -14.96
CA GLY A 127 -0.73 -12.26 -14.38
C GLY A 127 0.41 -11.81 -15.29
N LYS A 128 0.48 -12.26 -16.54
CA LYS A 128 1.52 -11.81 -17.48
C LYS A 128 1.18 -10.43 -18.01
N ALA A 129 2.08 -9.48 -17.79
CA ALA A 129 2.01 -8.14 -18.32
C ALA A 129 2.94 -7.98 -19.53
N SER A 130 2.51 -7.24 -20.54
CA SER A 130 3.35 -6.84 -21.68
C SER A 130 3.04 -5.40 -22.08
N VAL A 131 4.05 -4.68 -22.57
CA VAL A 131 3.86 -3.35 -23.16
C VAL A 131 4.51 -3.36 -24.53
N ALA A 132 3.72 -3.12 -25.56
CA ALA A 132 4.19 -3.20 -26.93
C ALA A 132 3.49 -2.19 -27.84
N LEU A 133 4.15 -1.87 -28.95
CA LEU A 133 3.54 -1.13 -30.04
C LEU A 133 2.69 -2.10 -30.89
N GLY A 134 1.36 -1.95 -30.80
CA GLY A 134 0.38 -2.75 -31.54
C GLY A 134 -0.22 -2.00 -32.74
N GLN A 135 -0.74 -2.77 -33.71
CA GLN A 135 -1.52 -2.27 -34.84
C GLN A 135 -3.01 -2.56 -34.61
N TYR A 136 -3.86 -1.54 -34.78
CA TYR A 136 -5.29 -1.64 -34.52
C TYR A 136 -6.09 -1.13 -35.72
N PRO A 137 -7.17 -1.82 -36.14
CA PRO A 137 -8.11 -1.31 -37.15
C PRO A 137 -8.60 0.11 -36.83
N ILE A 138 -8.86 0.93 -37.84
CA ILE A 138 -9.32 2.32 -37.64
C ILE A 138 -10.68 2.43 -36.91
N ASP A 139 -11.48 1.37 -36.95
CA ASP A 139 -12.75 1.26 -36.24
C ASP A 139 -12.62 0.73 -34.81
N HIS A 140 -11.43 0.25 -34.42
CA HIS A 140 -11.13 -0.26 -33.07
C HIS A 140 -11.24 0.86 -32.01
N PRO A 141 -11.68 0.57 -30.77
CA PRO A 141 -11.77 1.58 -29.71
C PRO A 141 -10.47 2.37 -29.49
N PHE A 142 -9.33 1.67 -29.44
CA PHE A 142 -8.00 2.32 -29.32
C PHE A 142 -7.61 3.20 -30.52
N ALA A 143 -8.29 3.11 -31.65
CA ALA A 143 -8.05 4.00 -32.78
C ALA A 143 -8.76 5.36 -32.63
N ARG A 144 -9.83 5.43 -31.83
CA ARG A 144 -10.72 6.60 -31.67
C ARG A 144 -10.35 7.54 -30.51
N ILE A 145 -9.07 7.58 -30.15
CA ILE A 145 -8.51 8.43 -29.09
C ILE A 145 -8.33 9.85 -29.65
N GLN A 146 -8.82 10.88 -28.96
CA GLN A 146 -8.54 12.27 -29.32
C GLN A 146 -7.38 12.80 -28.47
N LEU A 147 -6.41 13.45 -29.11
CA LEU A 147 -5.29 14.19 -28.48
C LEU A 147 -4.53 13.43 -27.37
N THR A 148 -4.99 13.50 -26.13
CA THR A 148 -4.32 12.94 -24.93
C THR A 148 -5.17 11.91 -24.19
N ASP A 149 -6.31 11.48 -24.70
CA ASP A 149 -7.22 10.56 -23.99
C ASP A 149 -6.52 9.27 -23.48
N ASN A 150 -6.88 8.86 -22.26
CA ASN A 150 -6.62 7.52 -21.74
C ASN A 150 -7.77 6.59 -22.13
N ILE A 151 -7.44 5.37 -22.55
CA ILE A 151 -8.42 4.35 -22.88
C ILE A 151 -8.00 2.98 -22.32
N VAL A 152 -8.93 2.30 -21.65
CA VAL A 152 -8.74 0.96 -21.08
C VAL A 152 -9.88 0.07 -21.53
N GLN A 153 -9.55 -1.15 -21.97
CA GLN A 153 -10.54 -2.13 -22.42
C GLN A 153 -10.49 -3.36 -21.53
N PHE A 154 -11.65 -3.77 -20.99
CA PHE A 154 -11.83 -4.98 -20.22
C PHE A 154 -12.54 -6.04 -21.05
N THR A 155 -11.88 -7.18 -21.24
CA THR A 155 -12.49 -8.37 -21.83
C THR A 155 -12.73 -9.38 -20.72
N THR A 156 -13.98 -9.80 -20.53
CA THR A 156 -14.38 -10.75 -19.48
C THR A 156 -15.27 -11.84 -20.06
N ARG A 157 -15.60 -12.88 -19.29
CA ARG A 157 -16.58 -13.91 -19.69
C ARG A 157 -17.92 -13.30 -20.16
N ARG A 158 -18.38 -12.24 -19.49
CA ARG A 158 -19.64 -11.54 -19.80
C ARG A 158 -19.49 -10.53 -20.94
N TYR A 159 -18.31 -9.90 -21.06
CA TYR A 159 -17.98 -8.88 -22.06
C TYR A 159 -16.94 -9.41 -23.06
N HIS A 160 -17.21 -10.57 -23.68
CA HIS A 160 -16.27 -11.21 -24.63
C HIS A 160 -16.55 -10.84 -26.09
N SER A 161 -17.82 -10.62 -26.46
CA SER A 161 -18.25 -10.23 -27.81
C SER A 161 -18.34 -8.71 -28.00
N ASN A 162 -18.53 -7.97 -26.90
CA ASN A 162 -18.47 -6.50 -26.86
C ASN A 162 -17.70 -6.08 -25.60
N PRO A 163 -16.37 -5.90 -25.68
CA PRO A 163 -15.53 -5.53 -24.55
C PRO A 163 -15.97 -4.21 -23.90
N LEU A 164 -15.84 -4.12 -22.58
CA LEU A 164 -16.12 -2.87 -21.86
C LEU A 164 -14.96 -1.90 -22.09
N VAL A 165 -15.25 -0.74 -22.67
CA VAL A 165 -14.27 0.30 -22.93
C VAL A 165 -14.53 1.48 -22.00
N VAL A 166 -13.48 1.89 -21.27
CA VAL A 166 -13.47 3.10 -20.44
C VAL A 166 -12.52 4.09 -21.13
N GLN A 167 -13.04 5.25 -21.52
CA GLN A 167 -12.28 6.31 -22.20
C GLN A 167 -12.53 7.64 -21.50
N GLY A 168 -11.48 8.45 -21.36
CA GLY A 168 -11.56 9.82 -20.85
C GLY A 168 -10.31 10.63 -21.21
N PRO A 169 -10.33 11.97 -21.05
CA PRO A 169 -9.19 12.82 -21.33
C PRO A 169 -7.99 12.39 -20.48
N GLY A 170 -6.80 12.33 -21.08
CA GLY A 170 -5.57 11.94 -20.39
C GLY A 170 -4.59 13.09 -20.25
N ALA A 171 -3.69 12.91 -19.27
CA ALA A 171 -2.55 13.74 -18.88
C ALA A 171 -2.68 15.26 -19.14
N GLY A 172 -3.16 15.96 -18.12
CA GLY A 172 -2.98 17.39 -17.86
C GLY A 172 -3.20 17.63 -16.36
N PRO A 173 -2.54 18.61 -15.72
CA PRO A 173 -2.68 18.82 -14.27
C PRO A 173 -4.15 18.88 -13.83
N ASP A 174 -5.00 19.55 -14.61
CA ASP A 174 -6.43 19.72 -14.34
C ASP A 174 -7.28 18.45 -14.59
N VAL A 175 -6.81 17.50 -15.40
CA VAL A 175 -7.54 16.27 -15.75
C VAL A 175 -7.10 15.10 -14.87
N THR A 176 -5.83 15.07 -14.49
CA THR A 176 -5.31 14.23 -13.42
C THR A 176 -5.88 14.68 -12.08
N ALA A 177 -6.09 16.00 -11.88
CA ALA A 177 -6.90 16.55 -10.80
C ALA A 177 -8.41 16.33 -11.02
N GLY A 178 -8.93 16.35 -12.25
CA GLY A 178 -10.34 16.11 -12.57
C GLY A 178 -10.79 14.65 -12.42
N GLY A 179 -9.88 13.70 -12.59
CA GLY A 179 -10.09 12.29 -12.22
C GLY A 179 -10.03 12.05 -10.71
N LEU A 180 -9.44 12.98 -9.94
CA LEU A 180 -9.55 13.09 -8.48
C LEU A 180 -10.77 13.93 -8.06
N ALA A 181 -11.22 14.84 -8.93
CA ALA A 181 -12.34 15.76 -8.73
C ALA A 181 -13.52 15.37 -9.64
N GLY A 182 -14.00 14.14 -9.45
CA GLY A 182 -15.38 13.78 -9.81
C GLY A 182 -16.34 14.56 -8.91
N GLY A 183 -16.65 15.78 -9.33
CA GLY A 183 -17.54 16.71 -8.64
C GLY A 183 -16.77 17.85 -7.98
N GLY A 184 -17.14 19.08 -8.30
CA GLY A 184 -16.97 20.18 -7.35
C GLY A 184 -17.76 19.81 -6.10
N ALA A 185 -17.12 19.10 -5.17
CA ALA A 185 -17.67 18.90 -3.85
C ALA A 185 -17.80 20.29 -3.25
N MET A 186 -19.01 20.70 -2.91
CA MET A 186 -19.16 21.66 -1.82
C MET A 186 -18.22 21.18 -0.72
N SER A 187 -17.27 22.03 -0.30
CA SER A 187 -16.36 21.70 0.80
C SER A 187 -17.20 21.11 1.92
N ARG A 188 -16.97 19.83 2.19
CA ARG A 188 -17.69 19.09 3.21
C ARG A 188 -17.51 19.89 4.50
N GLN A 189 -18.60 20.34 5.10
CA GLN A 189 -18.56 21.15 6.33
C GLN A 189 -18.48 20.28 7.59
N ARG A 190 -18.81 19.00 7.47
CA ARG A 190 -18.85 18.06 8.56
C ARG A 190 -18.52 16.64 8.11
N ALA A 191 -17.71 15.94 8.90
CA ALA A 191 -17.37 14.54 8.68
C ALA A 191 -17.42 13.78 10.00
N LYS A 192 -17.78 12.49 9.92
CA LYS A 192 -17.79 11.55 11.03
C LYS A 192 -16.90 10.37 10.64
N ALA A 193 -16.02 9.95 11.53
CA ALA A 193 -15.17 8.79 11.33
C ALA A 193 -15.20 7.88 12.54
N PHE A 194 -15.08 6.59 12.29
CA PHE A 194 -14.92 5.54 13.28
C PHE A 194 -13.50 5.00 13.18
N ALA A 195 -12.87 4.73 14.33
CA ALA A 195 -11.63 3.97 14.39
C ALA A 195 -11.78 2.78 15.35
N PRO A 196 -11.32 1.59 14.97
CA PRO A 196 -11.46 0.40 15.80
C PRO A 196 -10.59 0.48 17.06
N ALA A 197 -10.91 -0.35 18.03
CA ALA A 197 -9.99 -0.77 19.08
C ALA A 197 -8.82 -1.55 18.47
N THR A 198 -7.77 -1.74 19.27
CA THR A 198 -6.57 -2.46 18.84
C THR A 198 -6.02 -3.34 19.94
N VAL A 199 -5.32 -4.39 19.52
CA VAL A 199 -4.51 -5.24 20.40
C VAL A 199 -3.05 -4.91 20.13
N GLY A 200 -2.44 -4.17 21.05
CA GLY A 200 -1.00 -3.90 21.04
C GLY A 200 -0.17 -5.08 21.55
N ASN A 201 1.12 -5.08 21.22
CA ASN A 201 2.14 -6.11 21.47
C ASN A 201 1.92 -7.46 20.75
N ILE A 202 0.67 -7.92 20.63
CA ILE A 202 0.32 -9.26 20.13
C ILE A 202 1.14 -10.35 20.83
N ALA A 203 1.27 -10.23 22.16
CA ALA A 203 2.23 -10.95 22.99
C ALA A 203 3.69 -10.67 22.60
N VAL A 204 4.14 -11.20 21.47
CA VAL A 204 5.55 -11.41 21.14
C VAL A 204 6.28 -10.13 20.70
N GLY A 205 5.56 -9.15 20.16
CA GLY A 205 6.11 -7.92 19.59
C GLY A 205 5.89 -6.70 20.46
N PHE A 206 6.35 -6.73 21.71
CA PHE A 206 6.24 -5.60 22.63
C PHE A 206 6.68 -4.27 21.99
N ASP A 207 5.81 -3.25 22.02
CA ASP A 207 5.98 -1.92 21.39
C ASP A 207 6.18 -1.91 19.85
N LEU A 208 6.14 -3.07 19.21
CA LEU A 208 6.42 -3.23 17.78
C LEU A 208 5.19 -3.65 16.99
N LEU A 209 4.40 -4.58 17.52
CA LEU A 209 3.27 -5.18 16.82
C LEU A 209 1.95 -4.72 17.39
N GLY A 210 0.97 -4.53 16.52
CA GLY A 210 -0.43 -4.50 16.93
C GLY A 210 -1.37 -4.84 15.79
N HIS A 211 -2.60 -5.19 16.13
CA HIS A 211 -3.65 -5.46 15.13
C HIS A 211 -4.97 -4.75 15.46
N ALA A 212 -5.77 -4.49 14.43
CA ALA A 212 -7.09 -3.88 14.59
C ALA A 212 -8.12 -4.88 15.14
N LEU A 213 -9.09 -4.37 15.88
CA LEU A 213 -10.23 -5.10 16.44
C LEU A 213 -11.52 -4.32 16.11
N ASP A 214 -12.10 -4.59 14.93
CA ASP A 214 -13.27 -3.87 14.40
C ASP A 214 -14.60 -4.41 14.96
N ALA A 215 -14.64 -4.58 16.28
CA ALA A 215 -15.83 -4.97 17.05
C ALA A 215 -16.31 -3.85 17.99
N VAL A 216 -15.40 -2.94 18.36
CA VAL A 216 -15.65 -1.77 19.20
C VAL A 216 -14.65 -0.70 18.80
N GLY A 217 -14.96 0.56 19.04
CA GLY A 217 -14.11 1.68 18.64
C GLY A 217 -14.67 3.01 19.07
N ASP A 218 -13.88 4.06 18.89
CA ASP A 218 -14.35 5.43 19.10
C ASP A 218 -14.82 6.05 17.80
N THR A 219 -15.73 6.99 17.93
CA THR A 219 -16.25 7.78 16.82
C THR A 219 -15.96 9.25 17.06
N VAL A 220 -15.44 9.94 16.04
CA VAL A 220 -15.17 11.37 16.11
C VAL A 220 -15.93 12.07 14.99
N THR A 221 -16.68 13.10 15.38
CA THR A 221 -17.34 14.01 14.45
C THR A 221 -16.59 15.33 14.45
N ILE A 222 -16.25 15.82 13.26
CA ILE A 222 -15.60 17.10 13.06
C ILE A 222 -16.46 18.00 12.20
N GLN A 223 -16.67 19.22 12.66
CA GLN A 223 -17.29 20.31 11.91
C GLN A 223 -16.26 21.40 11.66
N ARG A 224 -16.28 21.98 10.45
CA ARG A 224 -15.40 23.07 10.06
C ARG A 224 -15.79 24.36 10.78
N LEU A 225 -14.79 25.09 11.27
CA LEU A 225 -14.91 26.43 11.84
C LEU A 225 -14.30 27.48 10.91
N ASP A 226 -14.83 28.70 10.92
CA ASP A 226 -14.28 29.83 10.14
C ASP A 226 -13.01 30.42 10.76
N THR A 227 -12.65 30.02 11.98
CA THR A 227 -11.42 30.41 12.67
C THR A 227 -10.44 29.25 12.72
N PRO A 228 -9.11 29.48 12.62
CA PRO A 228 -8.09 28.43 12.63
C PRO A 228 -7.80 27.93 14.05
N GLU A 229 -8.85 27.46 14.73
CA GLU A 229 -8.81 26.99 16.11
C GLU A 229 -9.41 25.59 16.21
N VAL A 230 -9.01 24.83 17.23
CA VAL A 230 -9.66 23.55 17.56
C VAL A 230 -10.47 23.75 18.82
N VAL A 231 -11.73 23.32 18.81
CA VAL A 231 -12.64 23.39 19.96
C VAL A 231 -13.26 22.02 20.18
N ILE A 232 -13.32 21.57 21.43
CA ILE A 232 -14.05 20.35 21.80
C ILE A 232 -15.47 20.75 22.18
N ALA A 233 -16.45 20.36 21.37
CA ALA A 233 -17.87 20.61 21.63
C ALA A 233 -18.39 19.71 22.75
N ASP A 234 -18.13 18.40 22.65
CA ASP A 234 -18.59 17.42 23.64
C ASP A 234 -17.74 16.15 23.63
N ILE A 235 -17.75 15.43 24.76
CA ILE A 235 -17.15 14.11 24.92
C ILE A 235 -18.21 13.18 25.51
N LEU A 236 -18.76 12.32 24.65
CA LEU A 236 -19.84 11.39 24.97
C LEU A 236 -19.29 10.05 25.45
N ASN A 237 -20.03 9.39 26.33
CA ASN A 237 -19.78 8.02 26.83
C ASN A 237 -18.39 7.82 27.46
N ALA A 238 -17.75 8.88 27.94
CA ALA A 238 -16.49 8.77 28.67
C ALA A 238 -16.75 8.34 30.13
N ASP A 239 -16.18 7.21 30.53
CA ASP A 239 -16.33 6.71 31.90
C ASP A 239 -15.60 7.56 32.96
N VAL A 240 -14.76 8.50 32.53
CA VAL A 240 -14.10 9.50 33.36
C VAL A 240 -14.03 10.83 32.62
N PRO A 241 -13.93 11.96 33.34
CA PRO A 241 -13.65 13.24 32.71
C PRO A 241 -12.34 13.20 31.92
N LEU A 242 -12.40 13.55 30.64
CA LEU A 242 -11.25 13.69 29.75
C LEU A 242 -10.90 15.18 29.56
N PRO A 243 -9.65 15.54 29.20
CA PRO A 243 -9.25 16.93 29.00
C PRO A 243 -10.09 17.62 27.92
N MET A 244 -10.64 18.80 28.24
CA MET A 244 -11.33 19.67 27.26
C MET A 244 -10.38 20.66 26.57
N ASP A 245 -9.12 20.73 27.03
CA ASP A 245 -8.06 21.53 26.42
C ASP A 245 -7.58 20.82 25.14
N PRO A 246 -7.72 21.43 23.94
CA PRO A 246 -7.40 20.79 22.67
C PRO A 246 -5.94 20.34 22.54
N GLU A 247 -5.00 21.03 23.19
CA GLU A 247 -3.58 20.65 23.18
C GLU A 247 -3.28 19.46 24.11
N LYS A 248 -4.17 19.20 25.08
CA LYS A 248 -4.03 18.12 26.07
C LYS A 248 -4.95 16.93 25.83
N ASN A 249 -5.75 16.96 24.76
CA ASN A 249 -6.65 15.87 24.41
C ASN A 249 -6.12 15.10 23.19
N THR A 250 -6.11 13.78 23.30
CA THR A 250 -5.58 12.87 22.27
C THR A 250 -6.25 13.01 20.91
N ALA A 251 -7.56 13.25 20.85
CA ALA A 251 -8.24 13.40 19.57
C ALA A 251 -7.85 14.72 18.87
N THR A 252 -7.52 15.77 19.62
CA THR A 252 -7.40 17.12 19.06
C THR A 252 -5.97 17.64 18.96
N ALA A 253 -5.03 17.13 19.74
CA ALA A 253 -3.65 17.63 19.74
C ALA A 253 -2.99 17.53 18.35
N GLY A 254 -3.26 16.44 17.62
CA GLY A 254 -2.84 16.29 16.23
C GLY A 254 -3.46 17.31 15.27
N LEU A 255 -4.71 17.71 15.50
CA LEU A 255 -5.41 18.72 14.69
C LEU A 255 -4.83 20.12 14.90
N VAL A 256 -4.46 20.47 16.14
CA VAL A 256 -3.78 21.74 16.44
C VAL A 256 -2.47 21.84 15.65
N ARG A 257 -1.68 20.77 15.66
CA ARG A 257 -0.43 20.69 14.88
C ARG A 257 -0.69 20.75 13.37
N LEU A 258 -1.72 20.06 12.89
CA LEU A 258 -2.12 20.07 11.48
C LEU A 258 -2.48 21.47 10.98
N ILE A 259 -3.29 22.23 11.74
CA ILE A 259 -3.63 23.62 11.38
C ILE A 259 -2.37 24.47 11.25
N ALA A 260 -1.47 24.39 12.23
CA ALA A 260 -0.25 25.18 12.27
C ALA A 260 0.71 24.86 11.11
N GLU A 261 0.97 23.58 10.85
CA GLU A 261 1.94 23.16 9.82
C GLU A 261 1.41 23.31 8.39
N LYS A 262 0.11 23.06 8.18
CA LYS A 262 -0.53 23.23 6.87
C LYS A 262 -1.02 24.67 6.62
N ASN A 263 -0.87 25.57 7.59
CA ASN A 263 -1.35 26.95 7.53
C ASN A 263 -2.83 27.05 7.12
N LEU A 264 -3.69 26.22 7.74
CA LEU A 264 -5.11 26.20 7.42
C LEU A 264 -5.78 27.51 7.82
N SER A 265 -6.65 28.04 6.97
CA SER A 265 -7.44 29.25 7.25
C SER A 265 -8.69 29.01 8.08
N PHE A 266 -8.91 27.76 8.47
CA PHE A 266 -10.11 27.25 9.13
C PHE A 266 -9.72 26.26 10.22
N GLY A 267 -10.67 25.95 11.08
CA GLY A 267 -10.46 25.11 12.25
C GLY A 267 -11.50 24.01 12.37
N PHE A 268 -11.54 23.40 13.56
CA PHE A 268 -12.28 22.18 13.80
C PHE A 268 -13.03 22.25 15.13
N GLU A 269 -14.35 22.10 15.08
CA GLU A 269 -15.17 21.75 16.24
C GLU A 269 -15.31 20.23 16.30
N VAL A 270 -14.96 19.64 17.45
CA VAL A 270 -14.77 18.20 17.60
C VAL A 270 -15.73 17.65 18.64
N THR A 271 -16.52 16.63 18.27
CA THR A 271 -17.31 15.81 19.19
C THR A 271 -16.73 14.41 19.22
N ILE A 272 -16.41 13.92 20.42
CA ILE A 272 -15.78 12.61 20.62
C ILE A 272 -16.80 11.68 21.27
N GLU A 273 -17.08 10.54 20.67
CA GLU A 273 -17.90 9.49 21.25
C GLU A 273 -17.01 8.29 21.60
N LYS A 274 -16.87 8.04 22.91
CA LYS A 274 -16.03 6.96 23.43
C LYS A 274 -16.79 5.64 23.37
N GLY A 275 -16.20 4.65 22.70
CA GLY A 275 -16.65 3.25 22.77
C GLY A 275 -15.67 2.36 23.55
N ILE A 276 -14.44 2.83 23.77
CA ILE A 276 -13.40 2.06 24.45
C ILE A 276 -13.16 2.62 25.85
N ALA A 277 -13.32 1.77 26.85
CA ALA A 277 -13.05 2.11 28.25
C ALA A 277 -11.60 2.55 28.47
N LEU A 278 -11.40 3.59 29.29
CA LEU A 278 -10.06 4.12 29.58
C LEU A 278 -9.23 3.12 30.40
N GLY A 279 -8.00 2.86 29.97
CA GLY A 279 -7.11 1.93 30.67
C GLY A 279 -7.54 0.47 30.55
N SER A 280 -8.24 0.13 29.47
CA SER A 280 -8.65 -1.25 29.10
C SER A 280 -7.53 -2.08 28.48
N GLY A 281 -6.52 -1.43 27.89
CA GLY A 281 -5.51 -2.09 27.06
C GLY A 281 -5.94 -2.33 25.61
N MET A 282 -7.02 -1.66 25.15
CA MET A 282 -7.61 -1.83 23.81
C MET A 282 -7.35 -0.65 22.86
N GLY A 283 -6.32 0.17 23.12
CA GLY A 283 -5.96 1.28 22.23
C GLY A 283 -6.95 2.44 22.15
N GLY A 284 -7.72 2.71 23.22
CA GLY A 284 -8.75 3.77 23.21
C GLY A 284 -8.23 5.19 23.00
N SER A 285 -6.97 5.48 23.31
CA SER A 285 -6.35 6.76 22.96
C SER A 285 -6.03 6.80 21.46
N ALA A 286 -5.41 5.74 20.94
CA ALA A 286 -5.03 5.60 19.54
C ALA A 286 -6.25 5.63 18.60
N SER A 287 -7.34 4.99 19.00
CA SER A 287 -8.62 5.01 18.29
C SER A 287 -9.17 6.45 18.14
N SER A 288 -9.25 7.21 19.24
CA SER A 288 -9.69 8.61 19.19
C SER A 288 -8.80 9.50 18.29
N ALA A 289 -7.47 9.35 18.36
CA ALA A 289 -6.56 10.09 17.50
C ALA A 289 -6.73 9.72 16.02
N ALA A 290 -6.83 8.43 15.72
CA ALA A 290 -7.00 7.92 14.37
C ALA A 290 -8.32 8.38 13.73
N ALA A 291 -9.43 8.23 14.45
CA ALA A 291 -10.75 8.68 13.99
C ALA A 291 -10.75 10.19 13.71
N SER A 292 -10.15 10.98 14.61
CA SER A 292 -10.08 12.43 14.46
C SER A 292 -9.31 12.86 13.21
N ILE A 293 -8.13 12.30 12.94
CA ILE A 293 -7.36 12.62 11.74
C ILE A 293 -8.09 12.22 10.46
N VAL A 294 -8.73 11.04 10.44
CA VAL A 294 -9.52 10.58 9.27
C VAL A 294 -10.75 11.47 9.04
N ALA A 295 -11.43 11.91 10.09
CA ALA A 295 -12.54 12.85 9.95
C ALA A 295 -12.07 14.22 9.43
N ALA A 296 -10.93 14.73 9.94
CA ALA A 296 -10.40 16.03 9.55
C ALA A 296 -9.89 16.04 8.11
N GLU A 297 -9.21 14.97 7.69
CA GLU A 297 -8.71 14.79 6.31
C GLU A 297 -9.85 14.96 5.28
N ALA A 298 -11.05 14.46 5.59
CA ALA A 298 -12.21 14.57 4.71
C ALA A 298 -12.74 16.01 4.55
N LEU A 299 -12.23 16.96 5.32
CA LEU A 299 -12.57 18.40 5.26
C LEU A 299 -11.43 19.23 4.65
N LEU A 300 -10.27 18.62 4.38
CA LEU A 300 -9.14 19.28 3.72
C LEU A 300 -9.34 19.33 2.21
N ASP A 301 -8.77 20.36 1.57
CA ASP A 301 -8.76 20.46 0.11
C ASP A 301 -7.78 19.46 -0.51
N GLU A 302 -6.69 19.16 0.19
CA GLU A 302 -5.66 18.18 -0.21
C GLU A 302 -5.61 17.03 0.81
N PRO A 303 -5.66 15.76 0.37
CA PRO A 303 -5.60 14.62 1.27
C PRO A 303 -4.20 14.47 1.90
N LEU A 304 -4.15 13.84 3.07
CA LEU A 304 -2.91 13.58 3.78
C LEU A 304 -2.27 12.28 3.25
N SER A 305 -0.96 12.27 3.11
CA SER A 305 -0.23 11.02 2.90
C SER A 305 -0.42 10.08 4.10
N ALA A 306 -0.21 8.78 3.90
CA ALA A 306 -0.30 7.81 4.99
C ALA A 306 0.65 8.14 6.16
N LEU A 307 1.86 8.62 5.86
CA LEU A 307 2.83 9.01 6.88
C LEU A 307 2.39 10.25 7.66
N GLU A 308 1.81 11.25 6.98
CA GLU A 308 1.27 12.44 7.66
C GLU A 308 0.09 12.08 8.56
N ARG A 309 -0.82 11.21 8.11
CA ARG A 309 -1.92 10.73 8.95
C ARG A 309 -1.42 10.11 10.25
N PHE A 310 -0.42 9.24 10.14
CA PHE A 310 0.19 8.60 11.30
C PHE A 310 0.88 9.61 12.21
N ASP A 311 1.71 10.49 11.66
CA ASP A 311 2.48 11.45 12.43
C ASP A 311 1.60 12.48 13.17
N TYR A 312 0.55 13.01 12.52
CA TYR A 312 -0.40 13.89 13.20
C TYR A 312 -1.15 13.16 14.31
N ALA A 313 -1.60 11.92 14.08
CA ALA A 313 -2.27 11.14 15.11
C ALA A 313 -1.34 10.76 16.28
N LEU A 314 -0.05 10.54 16.02
CA LEU A 314 0.97 10.20 17.03
C LEU A 314 1.14 11.30 18.07
N THR A 315 0.92 12.56 17.67
CA THR A 315 0.91 13.71 18.59
C THR A 315 -0.13 13.51 19.70
N GLY A 316 -1.29 12.96 19.38
CA GLY A 316 -2.35 12.67 20.35
C GLY A 316 -1.95 11.60 21.38
N GLU A 317 -1.23 10.57 20.95
CA GLU A 317 -0.75 9.49 21.83
C GLU A 317 0.30 9.98 22.83
N ALA A 318 1.22 10.83 22.36
CA ALA A 318 2.27 11.40 23.19
C ALA A 318 1.70 12.23 24.35
N VAL A 319 0.62 12.97 24.10
CA VAL A 319 -0.04 13.83 25.09
C VAL A 319 -0.72 13.02 26.21
N ALA A 320 -1.38 11.91 25.89
CA ALA A 320 -2.09 11.12 26.92
C ALA A 320 -1.17 10.22 27.75
N SER A 321 -0.24 9.52 27.11
CA SER A 321 0.57 8.49 27.77
C SER A 321 1.97 8.96 28.18
N GLY A 322 2.38 10.15 27.71
CA GLY A 322 3.74 10.68 27.91
C GLY A 322 4.80 10.02 27.04
N ALA A 323 4.42 9.07 26.17
CA ALA A 323 5.30 8.41 25.21
C ALA A 323 4.53 8.10 23.92
N ALA A 324 5.17 8.32 22.78
CA ALA A 324 4.58 8.03 21.48
C ALA A 324 4.72 6.53 21.18
N HIS A 325 3.63 5.77 21.23
CA HIS A 325 3.62 4.34 20.89
C HIS A 325 2.89 4.14 19.55
N GLY A 326 3.57 3.50 18.59
CA GLY A 326 3.01 3.29 17.26
C GLY A 326 2.20 2.00 17.12
N ASP A 327 2.39 1.04 18.03
CA ASP A 327 1.85 -0.32 17.96
C ASP A 327 0.32 -0.38 17.98
N ASN A 328 -0.35 0.54 18.69
CA ASN A 328 -1.81 0.67 18.67
C ASN A 328 -2.27 1.65 17.59
N LEU A 329 -1.51 2.71 17.34
CA LEU A 329 -1.91 3.74 16.39
C LEU A 329 -1.90 3.27 14.94
N ALA A 330 -0.85 2.55 14.53
CA ALA A 330 -0.73 2.03 13.17
C ALA A 330 -1.92 1.12 12.79
N PRO A 331 -2.29 0.09 13.56
CA PRO A 331 -3.46 -0.73 13.23
C PRO A 331 -4.78 0.04 13.37
N ALA A 332 -4.91 0.98 14.31
CA ALA A 332 -6.11 1.81 14.40
C ALA A 332 -6.34 2.63 13.12
N LEU A 333 -5.26 3.16 12.51
CA LEU A 333 -5.33 3.91 11.25
C LEU A 333 -5.46 3.02 10.02
N PHE A 334 -4.61 1.99 9.91
CA PHE A 334 -4.40 1.26 8.65
C PHE A 334 -5.09 -0.11 8.60
N GLY A 335 -5.56 -0.63 9.74
CA GLY A 335 -6.13 -1.96 9.84
C GLY A 335 -5.10 -3.08 9.82
N GLY A 336 -5.58 -4.32 9.86
CA GLY A 336 -4.77 -5.53 9.83
C GLY A 336 -3.72 -5.59 10.95
N ILE A 337 -2.64 -6.31 10.70
CA ILE A 337 -1.46 -6.38 11.58
C ILE A 337 -0.43 -5.37 11.08
N GLN A 338 0.11 -4.56 11.99
CA GLN A 338 1.14 -3.57 11.69
C GLN A 338 2.39 -3.81 12.54
N LEU A 339 3.56 -3.75 11.89
CA LEU A 339 4.87 -3.74 12.54
C LEU A 339 5.46 -2.33 12.46
N VAL A 340 5.61 -1.68 13.61
CA VAL A 340 6.24 -0.38 13.76
C VAL A 340 7.65 -0.57 14.30
N THR A 341 8.66 -0.34 13.45
CA THR A 341 10.08 -0.50 13.85
C THR A 341 10.73 0.81 14.26
N SER A 342 10.13 1.93 13.89
CA SER A 342 10.61 3.26 14.22
C SER A 342 9.48 4.27 14.10
N ILE A 343 9.46 5.25 14.99
CA ILE A 343 8.55 6.41 14.93
C ILE A 343 9.28 7.69 14.47
N ASP A 344 10.62 7.69 14.46
CA ASP A 344 11.43 8.79 13.95
C ASP A 344 12.75 8.26 13.32
N PRO A 345 12.84 8.15 11.98
CA PRO A 345 11.75 8.35 11.02
C PRO A 345 10.69 7.25 11.13
N VAL A 346 9.44 7.56 10.79
CA VAL A 346 8.33 6.59 10.81
C VAL A 346 8.60 5.42 9.85
N ARG A 347 8.55 4.19 10.37
CA ARG A 347 8.68 2.94 9.62
C ARG A 347 7.63 1.93 10.06
N ILE A 348 6.64 1.75 9.19
CA ILE A 348 5.49 0.86 9.41
C ILE A 348 5.46 -0.14 8.26
N THR A 349 5.37 -1.42 8.61
CA THR A 349 5.27 -2.52 7.66
C THR A 349 3.98 -3.30 7.94
N PRO A 350 3.05 -3.39 6.98
CA PRO A 350 1.90 -4.27 7.12
C PRO A 350 2.37 -5.72 7.13
N ILE A 351 1.88 -6.48 8.10
CA ILE A 351 2.12 -7.92 8.20
C ILE A 351 0.86 -8.63 7.70
N PRO A 352 0.97 -9.60 6.78
CA PRO A 352 -0.20 -10.33 6.29
C PRO A 352 -0.87 -11.08 7.44
N ALA A 353 -2.17 -10.88 7.61
CA ALA A 353 -2.95 -11.64 8.58
C ALA A 353 -3.10 -13.10 8.11
N PRO A 354 -2.85 -14.09 8.99
CA PRO A 354 -3.07 -15.49 8.63
C PRO A 354 -4.55 -15.77 8.32
N GLU A 355 -4.80 -16.62 7.33
CA GLU A 355 -6.14 -16.89 6.83
C GLU A 355 -7.03 -17.55 7.90
N GLY A 356 -8.25 -17.05 8.04
CA GLY A 356 -9.24 -17.63 8.95
C GLY A 356 -8.94 -17.42 10.43
N VAL A 357 -7.97 -16.57 10.80
CA VAL A 357 -7.68 -16.25 12.20
C VAL A 357 -8.56 -15.11 12.70
N VAL A 358 -9.19 -15.34 13.84
CA VAL A 358 -10.00 -14.36 14.57
C VAL A 358 -9.39 -14.08 15.94
N CYS A 359 -9.62 -12.88 16.46
CA CYS A 359 -9.25 -12.46 17.80
C CYS A 359 -10.49 -12.46 18.70
N ALA A 360 -10.46 -13.28 19.74
CA ALA A 360 -11.38 -13.24 20.87
C ALA A 360 -10.77 -12.37 21.98
N LEU A 361 -11.42 -11.28 22.35
CA LEU A 361 -10.95 -10.36 23.39
C LEU A 361 -11.98 -10.25 24.51
N ALA A 362 -11.56 -10.56 25.73
CA ALA A 362 -12.35 -10.36 26.94
C ALA A 362 -11.78 -9.17 27.74
N HIS A 363 -12.63 -8.18 27.97
CA HIS A 363 -12.32 -7.01 28.79
C HIS A 363 -13.03 -7.14 30.15
N PRO A 364 -12.30 -7.41 31.26
CA PRO A 364 -12.89 -7.28 32.58
C PRO A 364 -13.14 -5.80 32.88
N HIS A 365 -14.26 -5.47 33.52
CA HIS A 365 -14.61 -4.12 33.98
C HIS A 365 -13.68 -3.66 35.11
N ALA A 366 -12.43 -3.40 34.73
CA ALA A 366 -11.31 -3.04 35.55
C ALA A 366 -10.39 -2.11 34.75
N ARG A 367 -9.61 -1.30 35.46
CA ARG A 367 -8.69 -0.36 34.82
C ARG A 367 -7.28 -0.59 35.32
N LEU A 368 -6.35 -0.60 34.37
CA LEU A 368 -4.93 -0.64 34.66
C LEU A 368 -4.28 0.61 34.07
N ASP A 369 -3.60 1.39 34.92
CA ASP A 369 -2.86 2.57 34.47
C ASP A 369 -1.63 2.12 33.65
N THR A 370 -1.56 2.56 32.40
CA THR A 370 -0.48 2.19 31.46
C THR A 370 0.91 2.53 31.99
N ARG A 371 1.07 3.64 32.73
CA ARG A 371 2.37 4.02 33.32
C ARG A 371 2.75 3.07 34.45
N LYS A 372 1.79 2.62 35.27
CA LYS A 372 2.04 1.58 36.28
C LYS A 372 2.42 0.25 35.62
N ALA A 373 1.72 -0.14 34.56
CA ALA A 373 2.03 -1.35 33.78
C ALA A 373 3.38 -1.26 33.04
N ARG A 374 3.88 -0.05 32.77
CA ARG A 374 5.22 0.19 32.22
C ARG A 374 6.29 0.17 33.30
N ALA A 375 6.01 0.71 34.48
CA ALA A 375 6.98 0.83 35.57
C ALA A 375 7.49 -0.54 36.06
N VAL A 376 6.67 -1.60 36.01
CA VAL A 376 7.09 -2.96 36.40
C VAL A 376 8.17 -3.56 35.47
N LEU A 377 8.34 -2.98 34.28
CA LEU A 377 9.33 -3.38 33.27
C LEU A 377 10.69 -2.70 33.45
N ALA A 378 10.84 -1.78 34.41
CA ALA A 378 12.09 -1.07 34.66
C ALA A 378 13.15 -1.98 35.31
N ARG A 379 13.71 -2.89 34.52
CA ARG A 379 14.75 -3.86 34.91
C ARG A 379 15.59 -4.27 33.70
N ASP A 380 16.72 -4.89 33.97
CA ASP A 380 17.54 -5.55 32.95
C ASP A 380 16.96 -6.93 32.60
N PHE A 381 17.17 -7.35 31.36
CA PHE A 381 16.80 -8.68 30.86
C PHE A 381 18.05 -9.49 30.54
N ASP A 382 18.01 -10.79 30.81
CA ASP A 382 19.09 -11.70 30.44
C ASP A 382 19.19 -11.84 28.92
N LEU A 383 20.43 -11.84 28.41
CA LEU A 383 20.69 -11.97 26.97
C LEU A 383 20.08 -13.24 26.38
N HIS A 384 20.07 -14.33 27.15
CA HIS A 384 19.45 -15.59 26.75
C HIS A 384 17.94 -15.41 26.47
N ASP A 385 17.23 -14.76 27.37
CA ASP A 385 15.78 -14.56 27.24
C ASP A 385 15.47 -13.56 26.13
N PHE A 386 16.32 -12.53 25.96
CA PHE A 386 16.20 -11.62 24.83
C PHE A 386 16.37 -12.34 23.48
N ILE A 387 17.36 -13.24 23.35
CA ILE A 387 17.55 -14.05 22.14
C ILE A 387 16.33 -14.95 21.90
N HIS A 388 15.80 -15.57 22.95
CA HIS A 388 14.64 -16.43 22.84
C HIS A 388 13.39 -15.64 22.41
N GLN A 389 13.09 -14.51 23.04
CA GLN A 389 12.01 -13.60 22.63
C GLN A 389 12.19 -13.12 21.18
N SER A 390 13.42 -12.80 20.78
CA SER A 390 13.71 -12.39 19.39
C SER A 390 13.42 -13.53 18.39
N GLY A 391 13.72 -14.77 18.78
CA GLY A 391 13.38 -15.96 18.01
C GLY A 391 11.87 -16.15 17.88
N LEU A 392 11.12 -15.96 18.97
CA LEU A 392 9.65 -15.98 18.95
C LEU A 392 9.10 -14.93 17.97
N LEU A 393 9.59 -13.69 18.04
CA LEU A 393 9.14 -12.62 17.14
C LEU A 393 9.45 -12.93 15.67
N ALA A 394 10.67 -13.37 15.37
CA ALA A 394 11.07 -13.72 14.02
C ALA A 394 10.23 -14.88 13.46
N GLY A 395 9.97 -15.90 14.27
CA GLY A 395 9.13 -17.03 13.88
C GLY A 395 7.65 -16.66 13.72
N PHE A 396 7.11 -15.78 14.56
CA PHE A 396 5.75 -15.24 14.40
C PHE A 396 5.60 -14.50 13.07
N LEU A 397 6.56 -13.63 12.72
CA LEU A 397 6.54 -12.91 11.45
C LEU A 397 6.64 -13.88 10.25
N ALA A 398 7.55 -14.85 10.32
CA ALA A 398 7.68 -15.88 9.28
C ALA A 398 6.40 -16.70 9.13
N ALA A 399 5.74 -17.06 10.23
CA ALA A 399 4.46 -17.77 10.22
C ALA A 399 3.37 -16.97 9.51
N CYS A 400 3.27 -15.66 9.79
CA CYS A 400 2.32 -14.78 9.12
C CYS A 400 2.56 -14.71 7.60
N PHE A 401 3.81 -14.49 7.17
CA PHE A 401 4.14 -14.41 5.73
C PHE A 401 3.94 -15.72 4.97
N ASN A 402 4.04 -16.86 5.66
CA ASN A 402 3.87 -18.18 5.05
C ASN A 402 2.47 -18.78 5.29
N ASN A 403 1.59 -18.09 6.03
CA ASN A 403 0.31 -18.62 6.48
C ASN A 403 0.42 -19.96 7.24
N ASP A 404 1.48 -20.11 8.05
CA ASP A 404 1.78 -21.34 8.80
C ASP A 404 1.21 -21.24 10.23
N LEU A 405 0.02 -21.80 10.43
CA LEU A 405 -0.69 -21.72 11.72
C LEU A 405 -0.07 -22.59 12.82
N GLU A 406 0.68 -23.64 12.48
CA GLU A 406 1.39 -24.46 13.47
C GLU A 406 2.62 -23.70 14.00
N MET A 407 3.37 -23.09 13.08
CA MET A 407 4.48 -22.21 13.46
C MET A 407 3.97 -20.99 14.24
N LEU A 408 2.83 -20.41 13.85
CA LEU A 408 2.22 -19.30 14.58
C LEU A 408 1.92 -19.70 16.03
N GLU A 409 1.32 -20.87 16.24
CA GLU A 409 1.00 -21.38 17.58
C GLU A 409 2.23 -21.54 18.46
N ALA A 410 3.33 -22.03 17.90
CA ALA A 410 4.59 -22.20 18.62
C ALA A 410 5.29 -20.87 18.96
N HIS A 411 4.95 -19.76 18.29
CA HIS A 411 5.67 -18.48 18.39
C HIS A 411 4.83 -17.32 18.91
N LEU A 412 3.51 -17.48 19.11
CA LEU A 412 2.63 -16.50 19.74
C LEU A 412 2.73 -16.59 21.26
N ALA A 413 3.89 -16.19 21.78
CA ALA A 413 4.20 -16.21 23.21
C ALA A 413 5.07 -15.01 23.60
N ASP A 414 5.00 -14.64 24.87
CA ASP A 414 5.84 -13.59 25.46
C ASP A 414 6.42 -14.10 26.76
N ILE A 415 7.75 -14.19 26.79
CA ILE A 415 8.51 -14.67 27.95
C ILE A 415 9.16 -13.52 28.73
N LEU A 416 9.07 -12.29 28.23
CA LEU A 416 9.72 -11.13 28.84
C LEU A 416 8.72 -10.23 29.57
N ILE A 417 7.65 -9.81 28.88
CA ILE A 417 6.80 -8.72 29.36
C ILE A 417 5.56 -9.28 30.07
N GLU A 418 4.89 -10.26 29.46
CA GLU A 418 3.71 -10.92 30.02
C GLU A 418 3.93 -11.42 31.46
N PRO A 419 5.01 -12.15 31.79
CA PRO A 419 5.21 -12.63 33.17
C PRO A 419 5.33 -11.51 34.20
N LEU A 420 5.76 -10.31 33.77
CA LEU A 420 5.90 -9.14 34.63
C LEU A 420 4.58 -8.36 34.78
N ARG A 421 3.72 -8.38 33.75
CA ARG A 421 2.43 -7.69 33.74
C ARG A 421 1.28 -8.54 34.26
N ALA A 422 1.34 -9.86 34.07
CA ALA A 422 0.31 -10.81 34.49
C ALA A 422 -0.13 -10.63 35.96
N PRO A 423 0.77 -10.39 36.95
CA PRO A 423 0.36 -10.19 38.34
C PRO A 423 -0.49 -8.93 38.59
N LEU A 424 -0.51 -7.97 37.64
CA LEU A 424 -1.32 -6.76 37.73
C LEU A 424 -2.78 -7.00 37.29
N ILE A 425 -3.06 -8.15 36.67
CA ILE A 425 -4.37 -8.49 36.10
C ILE A 425 -4.96 -9.63 36.92
N VAL A 426 -5.97 -9.30 37.74
CA VAL A 426 -6.65 -10.28 38.58
C VAL A 426 -7.37 -11.30 37.70
N GLY A 427 -7.11 -12.59 37.92
CA GLY A 427 -7.70 -13.68 37.15
C GLY A 427 -6.97 -14.03 35.85
N PHE A 428 -5.88 -13.34 35.49
CA PHE A 428 -5.18 -13.54 34.21
C PHE A 428 -4.82 -15.00 33.94
N GLU A 429 -4.19 -15.68 34.90
CA GLU A 429 -3.75 -17.06 34.71
C GLU A 429 -4.94 -17.99 34.45
N GLN A 430 -6.04 -17.83 35.20
CA GLN A 430 -7.25 -18.62 35.00
C GLN A 430 -7.86 -18.38 33.62
N VAL A 431 -7.89 -17.12 33.15
CA VAL A 431 -8.38 -16.76 31.83
C VAL A 431 -7.49 -17.33 30.73
N LYS A 432 -6.17 -17.24 30.88
CA LYS A 432 -5.22 -17.80 29.92
C LYS A 432 -5.35 -19.32 29.82
N GLN A 433 -5.46 -20.02 30.94
CA GLN A 433 -5.68 -21.47 30.93
C GLN A 433 -7.03 -21.84 30.31
N ALA A 434 -8.10 -21.08 30.58
CA ALA A 434 -9.40 -21.28 29.97
C ALA A 434 -9.37 -21.11 28.44
N ALA A 435 -8.63 -20.11 27.94
CA ALA A 435 -8.43 -19.91 26.52
C ALA A 435 -7.64 -21.07 25.88
N LEU A 436 -6.48 -21.42 26.46
CA LEU A 436 -5.63 -22.48 25.92
C LEU A 436 -6.33 -23.85 25.86
N ALA A 437 -7.25 -24.13 26.79
CA ALA A 437 -8.05 -25.36 26.79
C ALA A 437 -8.96 -25.50 25.55
N GLU A 438 -9.30 -24.39 24.88
CA GLU A 438 -10.10 -24.38 23.65
C GLU A 438 -9.27 -24.57 22.37
N GLY A 439 -7.95 -24.77 22.48
CA GLY A 439 -7.07 -25.02 21.33
C GLY A 439 -6.72 -23.75 20.52
N THR A 440 -6.57 -22.62 21.21
CA THR A 440 -6.17 -21.34 20.62
C THR A 440 -4.77 -21.39 20.03
N LEU A 441 -4.50 -20.55 19.03
CA LEU A 441 -3.15 -20.29 18.51
C LEU A 441 -2.26 -19.59 19.53
N GLY A 442 -2.86 -18.91 20.51
CA GLY A 442 -2.14 -18.30 21.61
C GLY A 442 -3.04 -17.32 22.35
N CYS A 443 -2.65 -17.00 23.58
CA CYS A 443 -3.41 -16.15 24.48
C CYS A 443 -2.47 -15.28 25.31
N SER A 444 -2.72 -13.98 25.36
CA SER A 444 -1.89 -13.03 26.09
C SER A 444 -2.66 -11.74 26.43
N ILE A 445 -1.95 -10.80 27.04
CA ILE A 445 -2.46 -9.50 27.44
C ILE A 445 -2.63 -8.60 26.21
N SER A 446 -3.78 -7.93 26.09
CA SER A 446 -3.96 -6.89 25.08
C SER A 446 -3.28 -5.60 25.53
N GLY A 447 -2.26 -5.16 24.80
CA GLY A 447 -1.53 -3.94 25.12
C GLY A 447 -0.93 -3.99 26.55
N ALA A 448 -1.34 -3.05 27.40
CA ALA A 448 -0.93 -3.00 28.80
C ALA A 448 -1.83 -3.82 29.76
N GLY A 449 -2.97 -4.34 29.28
CA GLY A 449 -4.03 -4.92 30.09
C GLY A 449 -5.04 -3.88 30.62
N PRO A 450 -6.09 -4.31 31.35
CA PRO A 450 -6.32 -5.67 31.83
C PRO A 450 -7.03 -6.60 30.84
N SER A 451 -7.41 -6.12 29.65
CA SER A 451 -7.99 -6.99 28.62
C SER A 451 -7.03 -8.11 28.22
N VAL A 452 -7.61 -9.28 27.94
CA VAL A 452 -6.88 -10.47 27.49
C VAL A 452 -7.45 -10.87 26.13
N PHE A 453 -6.56 -11.25 25.21
CA PHE A 453 -6.93 -11.69 23.88
C PHE A 453 -6.42 -13.11 23.62
N ALA A 454 -7.12 -13.80 22.73
CA ALA A 454 -6.69 -15.07 22.18
C ALA A 454 -6.93 -15.12 20.67
N TRP A 455 -5.97 -15.66 19.92
CA TRP A 455 -6.11 -15.91 18.49
C TRP A 455 -6.63 -17.32 18.25
N CYS A 456 -7.67 -17.44 17.43
CA CYS A 456 -8.43 -18.67 17.24
C CYS A 456 -8.57 -19.00 15.75
N ARG A 457 -8.64 -20.30 15.44
CA ARG A 457 -8.90 -20.81 14.09
C ARG A 457 -10.40 -20.75 13.79
N GLY A 458 -10.84 -19.65 13.17
CA GLY A 458 -12.23 -19.42 12.77
C GLY A 458 -13.13 -18.91 13.88
N GLU A 459 -14.29 -18.35 13.48
CA GLU A 459 -15.25 -17.69 14.37
C GLU A 459 -15.83 -18.62 15.44
N GLU A 460 -16.11 -19.89 15.11
CA GLU A 460 -16.70 -20.84 16.06
C GLU A 460 -15.75 -21.13 17.24
N ALA A 461 -14.47 -21.37 16.94
CA ALA A 461 -13.45 -21.54 17.99
C ALA A 461 -13.24 -20.22 18.75
N GLY A 462 -13.29 -19.09 18.06
CA GLY A 462 -13.25 -17.76 18.66
C GLY A 462 -14.36 -17.54 19.68
N GLN A 463 -15.60 -17.90 19.35
CA GLN A 463 -16.75 -17.73 20.26
C GLN A 463 -16.63 -18.61 21.50
N ARG A 464 -16.27 -19.90 21.35
CA ARG A 464 -16.07 -20.79 22.50
C ARG A 464 -14.97 -20.29 23.44
N THR A 465 -13.85 -19.84 22.86
CA THR A 465 -12.73 -19.24 23.59
C THR A 465 -13.18 -17.98 24.34
N LEU A 466 -13.92 -17.11 23.67
CA LEU A 466 -14.44 -15.87 24.25
C LEU A 466 -15.38 -16.15 25.43
N ASP A 467 -16.26 -17.14 25.31
CA ASP A 467 -17.18 -17.56 26.36
C ASP A 467 -16.41 -18.12 27.57
N ALA A 468 -15.38 -18.95 27.34
CA ALA A 468 -14.52 -19.53 28.37
C ALA A 468 -13.71 -18.46 29.12
N MET A 469 -13.07 -17.54 28.38
CA MET A 469 -12.34 -16.41 28.95
C MET A 469 -13.26 -15.51 29.78
N SER A 470 -14.47 -15.24 29.27
CA SER A 470 -15.46 -14.41 29.98
C SER A 470 -15.97 -15.09 31.25
N ALA A 471 -16.15 -16.42 31.24
CA ALA A 471 -16.51 -17.17 32.44
C ALA A 471 -15.40 -17.10 33.49
N ALA A 472 -14.14 -17.27 33.11
CA ALA A 472 -13.01 -17.18 34.03
C ALA A 472 -12.87 -15.79 34.68
N PHE A 473 -13.11 -14.71 33.93
CA PHE A 473 -13.15 -13.36 34.51
C PHE A 473 -14.34 -13.14 35.44
N ARG A 474 -15.52 -13.69 35.11
CA ARG A 474 -16.69 -13.65 35.99
C ARG A 474 -16.44 -14.40 37.30
N ASP A 475 -15.78 -15.55 37.25
CA ASP A 475 -15.36 -16.31 38.44
C ASP A 475 -14.34 -15.53 39.28
N ALA A 476 -13.52 -14.69 38.65
CA ALA A 476 -12.63 -13.74 39.31
C ALA A 476 -13.34 -12.49 39.87
N GLY A 477 -14.66 -12.37 39.68
CA GLY A 477 -15.50 -11.32 40.26
C GLY A 477 -15.68 -10.07 39.37
N PHE A 478 -15.45 -10.17 38.06
CA PHE A 478 -15.62 -9.05 37.13
C PHE A 478 -16.87 -9.19 36.25
N GLU A 479 -17.50 -8.06 35.95
CA GLU A 479 -18.30 -7.93 34.73
C GLU A 479 -17.36 -7.91 33.51
N VAL A 480 -17.83 -8.41 32.36
CA VAL A 480 -16.96 -8.65 31.20
C VAL A 480 -17.65 -8.22 29.93
N ASP A 481 -16.96 -7.39 29.15
CA ASP A 481 -17.31 -7.15 27.75
C ASP A 481 -16.50 -8.09 26.86
N ALA A 482 -17.16 -8.62 25.84
CA ALA A 482 -16.64 -9.69 25.02
C ALA A 482 -16.70 -9.27 23.54
N TYR A 483 -15.57 -9.35 22.86
CA TYR A 483 -15.42 -8.88 21.48
C TYR A 483 -14.80 -9.97 20.61
N LEU A 484 -15.35 -10.16 19.42
CA LEU A 484 -14.83 -11.08 18.41
C LEU A 484 -14.65 -10.33 17.09
N SER A 485 -13.46 -10.42 16.50
CA SER A 485 -13.14 -9.75 15.24
C SER A 485 -12.12 -10.56 14.43
N PRO A 486 -12.18 -10.58 13.09
CA PRO A 486 -11.06 -11.00 12.26
C PRO A 486 -9.79 -10.20 12.60
N VAL A 487 -8.62 -10.83 12.47
CA VAL A 487 -7.32 -10.15 12.67
C VAL A 487 -7.02 -9.18 11.51
N ASP A 488 -7.52 -9.46 10.29
CA ASP A 488 -7.48 -8.55 9.13
C ASP A 488 -8.58 -7.49 9.17
N ALA A 489 -8.85 -6.96 10.36
CA ALA A 489 -9.89 -5.96 10.57
C ALA A 489 -9.54 -4.63 9.88
N ARG A 490 -10.58 -3.88 9.49
CA ARG A 490 -10.39 -2.56 8.87
C ARG A 490 -9.94 -1.54 9.90
N GLY A 491 -9.09 -0.61 9.46
CA GLY A 491 -8.70 0.56 10.24
C GLY A 491 -9.77 1.66 10.24
N ALA A 492 -9.33 2.85 10.61
CA ALA A 492 -10.15 4.06 10.67
C ALA A 492 -10.76 4.41 9.31
N ARG A 493 -12.03 4.84 9.34
CA ARG A 493 -12.84 5.07 8.14
C ARG A 493 -13.90 6.11 8.39
N LEU A 494 -14.28 6.82 7.33
CA LEU A 494 -15.48 7.66 7.35
C LEU A 494 -16.72 6.79 7.52
N VAL A 495 -17.67 7.29 8.30
CA VAL A 495 -18.98 6.67 8.51
C VAL A 495 -20.07 7.66 8.14
N ASP A 496 -21.20 7.13 7.64
CA ASP A 496 -22.34 7.96 7.28
C ASP A 496 -23.01 8.55 8.53
N GLU A 497 -23.51 9.79 8.44
CA GLU A 497 -24.14 10.48 9.57
C GLU A 497 -25.45 9.81 10.05
N ASN A 498 -25.98 8.85 9.29
CA ASN A 498 -27.23 8.13 9.56
C ASN A 498 -27.04 6.74 10.20
N GLN A 499 -25.81 6.39 10.62
CA GLN A 499 -25.53 5.17 11.39
C GLN A 499 -25.16 5.48 12.84
#